data_AF-Q16LG6-F1
#
_entry.id   AF-Q16LG6-F1
#
_cell.length_a   1.000
_cell.length_b   1.000
_cell.length_c   1.000
_cell.angle_alpha   90.00
_cell.angle_beta   90.00
_cell.angle_gamma   90.00
#
_symmetry.space_group_name_H-M   'P 1'
#
loop_
_entity.id
_entity.type
_entity.pdbx_description
1 polymer ?
#
loop_
_entity_poly.entity_id
_entity_poly.type
_entity_poly.pdbx_seq_one_letter_code
_entity_poly.pdbx_strand_id
1 'polypeptide(L)'
;MVKLTPDLINQSMQYMNPCRDRELDLRGYKIPQIENMGATLDQFDTIDFSDNDIRKLDGFPHLPRLKCLLLNNNRIVRVSDTLHESLPNLESVVLTGNNVQELGDLEPLTKLPKLQSLSLLTNPVSTKQYYREYVAFRFPNLRLLDFRKIKLKEREAAKELFKSKKGKELQREIMRKAKLAMPAADKPTVHNATPADIQKIKEAIKRATNLHEVERLTRMLQSGQITGEFNFNGNMETD
;
A
#
# COMPACT_ATOMS: atom_id res chain seq x y z
N MET A 1 -16.54 -3.05 14.69
CA MET A 1 -15.65 -2.49 13.65
C MET A 1 -15.54 -1.01 13.96
N VAL A 2 -14.34 -0.52 14.24
CA VAL A 2 -14.11 0.88 14.64
C VAL A 2 -13.51 1.61 13.44
N LYS A 3 -14.12 2.72 13.01
CA LYS A 3 -13.56 3.57 11.95
C LYS A 3 -12.31 4.27 12.48
N LEU A 4 -11.31 4.47 11.62
CA LEU A 4 -10.08 5.15 12.02
C LEU A 4 -10.30 6.66 11.91
N THR A 5 -10.76 7.29 13.00
CA THR A 5 -11.05 8.73 13.01
C THR A 5 -9.85 9.56 13.45
N PRO A 6 -9.80 10.86 13.11
CA PRO A 6 -8.80 11.79 13.65
C PRO A 6 -8.74 11.79 15.19
N ASP A 7 -9.90 11.72 15.84
CA ASP A 7 -9.98 11.68 17.30
C ASP A 7 -9.35 10.43 17.89
N LEU A 8 -9.58 9.26 17.27
CA LEU A 8 -8.92 8.02 17.68
C LEU A 8 -7.40 8.15 17.55
N ILE A 9 -6.90 8.69 16.44
CA ILE A 9 -5.46 8.91 16.22
C ILE A 9 -4.89 9.82 17.32
N ASN A 10 -5.55 10.94 17.63
CA ASN A 10 -5.08 11.92 18.60
C ASN A 10 -5.10 11.38 20.04
N GLN A 11 -6.05 10.51 20.38
CA GLN A 11 -6.19 9.93 21.72
C GLN A 11 -5.36 8.64 21.91
N SER A 12 -4.86 8.05 20.82
CA SER A 12 -4.05 6.83 20.87
C SER A 12 -2.69 7.07 21.51
N MET A 13 -2.10 6.00 22.05
CA MET A 13 -0.80 6.11 22.71
C MET A 13 0.29 6.49 21.71
N GLN A 14 1.13 7.42 22.13
CA GLN A 14 2.25 7.94 21.36
C GLN A 14 3.47 7.95 22.27
N TYR A 15 4.57 7.32 21.83
CA TYR A 15 5.76 7.18 22.66
C TYR A 15 7.03 7.05 21.82
N MET A 16 8.19 7.15 22.49
CA MET A 16 9.48 6.77 21.90
C MET A 16 9.67 5.27 22.08
N ASN A 17 9.75 4.52 20.99
CA ASN A 17 9.93 3.08 21.04
C ASN A 17 11.41 2.70 21.35
N PRO A 18 11.73 1.41 21.58
CA PRO A 18 13.10 0.97 21.87
C PRO A 18 14.13 1.28 20.76
N CYS A 19 13.69 1.48 19.53
CA CYS A 19 14.53 1.89 18.41
C CYS A 19 14.78 3.40 18.37
N ARG A 20 14.24 4.16 19.34
CA ARG A 20 14.27 5.63 19.41
C ARG A 20 13.51 6.30 18.25
N ASP A 21 12.47 5.64 17.76
CA ASP A 21 11.53 6.18 16.79
C ASP A 21 10.29 6.70 17.52
N ARG A 22 9.67 7.78 17.01
CA ARG A 22 8.33 8.19 17.45
C ARG A 22 7.31 7.19 16.92
N GLU A 23 6.64 6.48 17.81
CA GLU A 23 5.67 5.45 17.48
C GLU A 23 4.25 5.86 17.88
N LEU A 24 3.31 5.66 16.95
CA LEU A 24 1.87 5.73 17.20
C LEU A 24 1.31 4.31 17.30
N ASP A 25 0.69 3.99 18.43
CA ASP A 25 0.10 2.68 18.71
C ASP A 25 -1.40 2.67 18.38
N LEU A 26 -1.77 1.96 17.33
CA LEU A 26 -3.14 1.74 16.88
C LEU A 26 -3.53 0.25 16.97
N ARG A 27 -2.93 -0.50 17.91
CA ARG A 27 -3.17 -1.94 18.04
C ARG A 27 -4.57 -2.26 18.55
N GLY A 28 -5.17 -3.35 18.06
CA GLY A 28 -6.33 -3.97 18.70
C GLY A 28 -7.67 -3.24 18.55
N TYR A 29 -7.76 -2.17 17.76
CA TYR A 29 -8.98 -1.38 17.60
C TYR A 29 -10.01 -2.00 16.65
N LYS A 30 -9.71 -3.14 16.00
CA LYS A 30 -10.57 -3.75 14.95
C LYS A 30 -10.85 -2.76 13.81
N ILE A 31 -9.80 -2.03 13.42
CA ILE A 31 -9.82 -1.09 12.31
C ILE A 31 -9.93 -1.88 11.00
N PRO A 32 -10.92 -1.61 10.15
CA PRO A 32 -11.12 -2.34 8.89
C PRO A 32 -10.34 -1.76 7.70
N GLN A 33 -10.02 -0.47 7.78
CA GLN A 33 -9.44 0.32 6.70
C GLN A 33 -8.60 1.45 7.27
N ILE A 34 -7.48 1.73 6.62
CA ILE A 34 -6.62 2.87 6.93
C ILE A 34 -7.23 4.10 6.25
N GLU A 35 -7.48 5.15 7.03
CA GLU A 35 -8.06 6.40 6.59
C GLU A 35 -7.69 7.51 7.59
N ASN A 36 -7.93 8.77 7.24
CA ASN A 36 -7.71 9.94 8.10
C ASN A 36 -6.28 10.09 8.67
N MET A 37 -5.30 9.43 8.05
CA MET A 37 -3.90 9.46 8.49
C MET A 37 -3.24 10.85 8.37
N GLY A 38 -3.92 11.83 7.75
CA GLY A 38 -3.50 13.24 7.78
C GLY A 38 -3.49 13.82 9.20
N ALA A 39 -4.30 13.28 10.12
CA ALA A 39 -4.32 13.67 11.53
C ALA A 39 -2.99 13.39 12.25
N THR A 40 -2.13 12.52 11.69
CA THR A 40 -0.80 12.23 12.26
C THR A 40 0.21 13.37 12.06
N LEU A 41 -0.08 14.32 11.16
CA LEU A 41 0.76 15.47 10.85
C LEU A 41 2.23 15.10 10.51
N ASP A 42 2.46 13.91 9.94
CA ASP A 42 3.79 13.38 9.58
C ASP A 42 4.80 13.38 10.74
N GLN A 43 4.33 13.19 11.97
CA GLN A 43 5.18 13.28 13.17
C GLN A 43 5.84 11.97 13.58
N PHE A 44 5.38 10.83 13.06
CA PHE A 44 5.80 9.50 13.49
C PHE A 44 6.78 8.85 12.52
N ASP A 45 7.75 8.14 13.09
CA ASP A 45 8.71 7.32 12.36
C ASP A 45 8.19 5.88 12.22
N THR A 46 7.37 5.41 13.18
CA THR A 46 6.73 4.09 13.20
C THR A 46 5.23 4.22 13.48
N ILE A 47 4.40 3.41 12.80
CA ILE A 47 2.98 3.26 13.16
C ILE A 47 2.68 1.76 13.30
N ASP A 48 2.05 1.40 14.41
CA ASP A 48 1.67 0.03 14.69
C ASP A 48 0.17 -0.18 14.55
N PHE A 49 -0.21 -0.96 13.55
CA PHE A 49 -1.57 -1.39 13.21
C PHE A 49 -1.82 -2.86 13.56
N SER A 50 -1.00 -3.49 14.40
CA SER A 50 -1.13 -4.92 14.72
C SER A 50 -2.48 -5.25 15.35
N ASP A 51 -2.96 -6.47 15.11
CA ASP A 51 -4.21 -7.00 15.66
C ASP A 51 -5.46 -6.17 15.27
N ASN A 52 -5.54 -5.79 13.98
CA ASN A 52 -6.69 -5.12 13.39
C ASN A 52 -7.32 -5.97 12.28
N ASP A 53 -8.34 -5.43 11.60
CA ASP A 53 -9.09 -6.12 10.54
C ASP A 53 -8.81 -5.54 9.14
N ILE A 54 -7.64 -4.90 8.96
CA ILE A 54 -7.29 -4.15 7.73
C ILE A 54 -7.14 -5.13 6.57
N ARG A 55 -7.83 -4.84 5.45
CA ARG A 55 -7.83 -5.70 4.25
C ARG A 55 -6.93 -5.21 3.12
N LYS A 56 -6.62 -3.93 3.09
CA LYS A 56 -5.82 -3.29 2.03
C LYS A 56 -4.83 -2.32 2.66
N LEU A 57 -3.58 -2.39 2.19
CA LEU A 57 -2.54 -1.45 2.57
C LEU A 57 -2.59 -0.24 1.62
N ASP A 58 -3.43 0.74 1.99
CA ASP A 58 -3.67 1.99 1.27
C ASP A 58 -4.12 3.10 2.24
N GLY A 59 -4.72 4.19 1.74
CA GLY A 59 -5.34 5.22 2.59
C GLY A 59 -4.37 6.19 3.28
N PHE A 60 -3.08 6.13 2.98
CA PHE A 60 -2.09 7.06 3.51
C PHE A 60 -2.00 8.36 2.67
N PRO A 61 -1.94 9.54 3.31
CA PRO A 61 -1.47 10.76 2.67
C PRO A 61 0.04 10.71 2.45
N HIS A 62 0.62 11.78 1.92
CA HIS A 62 2.07 11.90 1.80
C HIS A 62 2.71 12.05 3.19
N LEU A 63 3.36 10.98 3.67
CA LEU A 63 4.03 10.87 4.97
C LEU A 63 5.51 10.52 4.77
N PRO A 64 6.35 11.50 4.39
CA PRO A 64 7.77 11.25 4.13
C PRO A 64 8.56 10.91 5.38
N ARG A 65 8.05 11.13 6.58
CA ARG A 65 8.75 10.74 7.80
C ARG A 65 8.63 9.25 8.11
N LEU A 66 7.51 8.64 7.75
CA LEU A 66 7.20 7.27 8.14
C LEU A 66 8.21 6.27 7.55
N LYS A 67 8.86 5.49 8.41
CA LYS A 67 9.89 4.50 8.04
C LYS A 67 9.45 3.06 8.32
N CYS A 68 8.61 2.84 9.32
CA CYS A 68 8.23 1.50 9.74
C CYS A 68 6.71 1.35 9.85
N LEU A 69 6.18 0.28 9.25
CA LEU A 69 4.80 -0.15 9.44
C LEU A 69 4.77 -1.56 10.04
N LEU A 70 4.11 -1.66 11.20
CA LEU A 70 3.82 -2.93 11.85
C LEU A 70 2.36 -3.28 11.60
N LEU A 71 2.09 -4.37 10.90
CA LEU A 71 0.74 -4.77 10.45
C LEU A 71 0.49 -6.23 10.81
N ASN A 72 1.00 -6.68 11.97
CA ASN A 72 0.86 -8.08 12.39
C ASN A 72 -0.61 -8.45 12.55
N ASN A 73 -0.98 -9.69 12.24
CA ASN A 73 -2.32 -10.23 12.51
C ASN A 73 -3.44 -9.34 11.97
N ASN A 74 -3.36 -9.01 10.69
CA ASN A 74 -4.40 -8.29 9.96
C ASN A 74 -4.99 -9.21 8.88
N ARG A 75 -5.81 -8.65 7.97
CA ARG A 75 -6.45 -9.40 6.88
C ARG A 75 -5.99 -8.90 5.51
N ILE A 76 -4.77 -8.38 5.41
CA ILE A 76 -4.29 -7.70 4.21
C ILE A 76 -4.17 -8.70 3.08
N VAL A 77 -4.91 -8.45 2.00
CA VAL A 77 -4.85 -9.24 0.75
C VAL A 77 -4.18 -8.43 -0.36
N ARG A 78 -4.20 -7.09 -0.28
CA ARG A 78 -3.73 -6.21 -1.35
C ARG A 78 -2.93 -5.02 -0.82
N VAL A 79 -2.00 -4.56 -1.65
CA VAL A 79 -1.21 -3.35 -1.45
C VAL A 79 -1.52 -2.36 -2.57
N SER A 80 -1.65 -1.07 -2.26
CA SER A 80 -1.87 -0.04 -3.29
C SER A 80 -0.69 0.10 -4.25
N ASP A 81 -0.97 0.17 -5.54
CA ASP A 81 0.03 0.41 -6.59
C ASP A 81 0.76 1.76 -6.46
N THR A 82 0.15 2.72 -5.78
CA THR A 82 0.66 4.09 -5.55
C THR A 82 1.22 4.29 -4.14
N LEU A 83 1.38 3.22 -3.35
CA LEU A 83 1.86 3.35 -1.95
C LEU A 83 3.18 4.11 -1.83
N HIS A 84 4.06 3.96 -2.82
CA HIS A 84 5.36 4.63 -2.90
C HIS A 84 5.26 6.16 -3.04
N GLU A 85 4.16 6.70 -3.55
CA GLU A 85 3.90 8.14 -3.63
C GLU A 85 3.52 8.70 -2.25
N SER A 86 2.76 7.93 -1.47
CA SER A 86 2.38 8.30 -0.10
C SER A 86 3.51 8.12 0.89
N LEU A 87 4.27 7.01 0.81
CA LEU A 87 5.27 6.60 1.79
C LEU A 87 6.66 6.47 1.17
N PRO A 88 7.27 7.56 0.68
CA PRO A 88 8.50 7.50 -0.12
C PRO A 88 9.72 7.01 0.64
N ASN A 89 9.71 7.13 1.98
CA ASN A 89 10.84 6.78 2.85
C ASN A 89 10.60 5.53 3.68
N LEU A 90 9.62 4.69 3.31
CA LEU A 90 9.33 3.46 4.03
C LEU A 90 10.50 2.46 3.91
N GLU A 91 11.03 2.03 5.04
CA GLU A 91 12.21 1.16 5.16
C GLU A 91 11.86 -0.26 5.62
N SER A 92 10.85 -0.40 6.47
CA SER A 92 10.45 -1.68 7.06
C SER A 92 8.94 -1.87 7.03
N VAL A 93 8.50 -3.03 6.54
CA VAL A 93 7.09 -3.43 6.52
C VAL A 93 6.95 -4.84 7.09
N VAL A 94 6.18 -4.98 8.16
CA VAL A 94 5.91 -6.27 8.81
C VAL A 94 4.46 -6.67 8.56
N LEU A 95 4.26 -7.63 7.67
CA LEU A 95 2.95 -8.18 7.28
C LEU A 95 2.73 -9.59 7.87
N THR A 96 3.33 -9.92 9.00
CA THR A 96 3.22 -11.26 9.58
C THR A 96 1.77 -11.59 9.96
N GLY A 97 1.27 -12.77 9.59
CA GLY A 97 -0.11 -13.16 9.90
C GLY A 97 -1.15 -12.37 9.10
N ASN A 98 -0.97 -12.30 7.78
CA ASN A 98 -1.92 -11.66 6.86
C ASN A 98 -2.35 -12.64 5.76
N ASN A 99 -3.10 -12.14 4.76
CA ASN A 99 -3.72 -12.94 3.71
C ASN A 99 -3.17 -12.61 2.32
N VAL A 100 -1.88 -12.27 2.20
CA VAL A 100 -1.23 -12.08 0.89
C VAL A 100 -1.07 -13.45 0.22
N GLN A 101 -1.66 -13.62 -0.97
CA GLN A 101 -1.85 -14.94 -1.56
C GLN A 101 -0.81 -15.29 -2.61
N GLU A 102 -0.56 -14.40 -3.57
CA GLU A 102 0.28 -14.70 -4.73
C GLU A 102 1.54 -13.82 -4.75
N LEU A 103 2.61 -14.33 -5.37
CA LEU A 103 3.87 -13.61 -5.50
C LEU A 103 3.71 -12.27 -6.23
N GLY A 104 2.82 -12.20 -7.22
CA GLY A 104 2.54 -10.98 -7.96
C GLY A 104 1.81 -9.90 -7.14
N ASP A 105 1.17 -10.25 -6.02
CA ASP A 105 0.51 -9.29 -5.13
C ASP A 105 1.55 -8.39 -4.40
N LEU A 106 2.82 -8.80 -4.42
CA LEU A 106 3.94 -8.07 -3.83
C LEU A 106 4.51 -6.98 -4.74
N GLU A 107 4.13 -6.96 -6.02
CA GLU A 107 4.66 -6.03 -7.02
C GLU A 107 4.58 -4.55 -6.60
N PRO A 108 3.49 -4.06 -5.96
CA PRO A 108 3.44 -2.67 -5.48
C PRO A 108 4.54 -2.31 -4.49
N LEU A 109 4.94 -3.24 -3.60
CA LEU A 109 5.99 -3.01 -2.61
C LEU A 109 7.38 -2.88 -3.25
N THR A 110 7.57 -3.40 -4.47
CA THR A 110 8.84 -3.31 -5.20
C THR A 110 9.17 -1.89 -5.65
N LYS A 111 8.14 -1.02 -5.73
CA LYS A 111 8.27 0.38 -6.11
C LYS A 111 8.77 1.27 -4.96
N LEU A 112 8.79 0.76 -3.73
CA LEU A 112 9.27 1.49 -2.57
C LEU A 112 10.80 1.60 -2.62
N PRO A 113 11.38 2.80 -2.79
CA PRO A 113 12.79 2.94 -3.10
C PRO A 113 13.70 2.60 -1.91
N LYS A 114 13.22 2.81 -0.68
CA LYS A 114 13.99 2.61 0.56
C LYS A 114 13.66 1.32 1.31
N LEU A 115 12.78 0.47 0.80
CA LEU A 115 12.38 -0.75 1.50
C LEU A 115 13.57 -1.72 1.65
N GLN A 116 13.98 -1.95 2.90
CA GLN A 116 15.11 -2.80 3.27
C GLN A 116 14.70 -4.03 4.08
N SER A 117 13.57 -3.99 4.78
CA SER A 117 13.07 -5.09 5.61
C SER A 117 11.61 -5.40 5.28
N LEU A 118 11.33 -6.68 5.02
CA LEU A 118 9.99 -7.18 4.75
C LEU A 118 9.79 -8.50 5.49
N SER A 119 8.69 -8.63 6.22
CA SER A 119 8.26 -9.91 6.80
C SER A 119 6.89 -10.27 6.25
N LEU A 120 6.77 -11.46 5.66
CA LEU A 120 5.54 -12.06 5.14
C LEU A 120 5.28 -13.42 5.78
N LEU A 121 5.92 -13.71 6.92
CA LEU A 121 5.67 -14.92 7.69
C LEU A 121 4.17 -15.10 7.94
N THR A 122 3.72 -16.36 7.94
CA THR A 122 2.30 -16.67 8.16
C THR A 122 1.38 -15.96 7.15
N ASN A 123 1.80 -15.90 5.89
CA ASN A 123 0.93 -15.56 4.75
C ASN A 123 0.94 -16.74 3.76
N PRO A 124 -0.15 -17.00 3.01
CA PRO A 124 -0.16 -18.04 1.99
C PRO A 124 0.95 -17.88 0.92
N VAL A 125 1.39 -16.65 0.63
CA VAL A 125 2.49 -16.39 -0.32
C VAL A 125 3.82 -16.99 0.13
N SER A 126 4.08 -17.10 1.44
CA SER A 126 5.38 -17.56 1.95
C SER A 126 5.65 -19.05 1.70
N THR A 127 4.62 -19.84 1.39
CA THR A 127 4.74 -21.27 1.06
C THR A 127 4.79 -21.54 -0.44
N LYS A 128 4.76 -20.50 -1.29
CA LYS A 128 4.78 -20.65 -2.75
C LYS A 128 6.17 -21.07 -3.23
N GLN A 129 6.22 -21.82 -4.33
CA GLN A 129 7.48 -22.17 -4.98
C GLN A 129 8.21 -20.90 -5.44
N TYR A 130 9.54 -20.91 -5.32
CA TYR A 130 10.41 -19.80 -5.67
C TYR A 130 10.13 -18.51 -4.89
N TYR A 131 9.44 -18.57 -3.75
CA TYR A 131 9.06 -17.39 -2.97
C TYR A 131 10.27 -16.49 -2.65
N ARG A 132 11.31 -17.09 -2.07
CA ARG A 132 12.49 -16.36 -1.63
C ARG A 132 13.30 -15.84 -2.80
N GLU A 133 13.49 -16.66 -3.84
CA GLU A 133 14.20 -16.28 -5.06
C GLU A 133 13.47 -15.15 -5.79
N TYR A 134 12.14 -15.21 -5.88
CA TYR A 134 11.33 -14.19 -6.51
C TYR A 134 11.46 -12.85 -5.78
N VAL A 135 11.35 -12.86 -4.44
CA VAL A 135 11.53 -11.65 -3.64
C VAL A 135 12.97 -11.11 -3.77
N ALA A 136 13.98 -11.98 -3.69
CA ALA A 136 15.38 -11.58 -3.85
C ALA A 136 15.71 -10.97 -5.22
N PHE A 137 15.02 -11.44 -6.27
CA PHE A 137 15.13 -10.93 -7.63
C PHE A 137 14.37 -9.60 -7.82
N ARG A 138 13.11 -9.55 -7.37
CA ARG A 138 12.20 -8.42 -7.65
C ARG A 138 12.46 -7.21 -6.76
N PHE A 139 13.00 -7.41 -5.56
CA PHE A 139 13.31 -6.35 -4.60
C PHE A 139 14.83 -6.09 -4.54
N PRO A 140 15.37 -5.15 -5.34
CA PRO A 140 16.81 -4.93 -5.42
C PRO A 140 17.42 -4.32 -4.14
N ASN A 141 16.65 -3.58 -3.34
CA ASN A 141 17.16 -2.90 -2.15
C ASN A 141 16.88 -3.66 -0.85
N LEU A 142 16.09 -4.74 -0.91
CA LEU A 142 15.71 -5.51 0.27
C LEU A 142 16.92 -6.27 0.83
N ARG A 143 17.15 -6.13 2.13
CA ARG A 143 18.28 -6.74 2.86
C ARG A 143 17.83 -7.88 3.75
N LEU A 144 16.63 -7.74 4.34
CA LEU A 144 16.05 -8.69 5.28
C LEU A 144 14.69 -9.15 4.76
N LEU A 145 14.53 -10.47 4.63
CA LEU A 145 13.26 -11.11 4.32
C LEU A 145 12.95 -12.14 5.40
N ASP A 146 11.82 -12.01 6.06
CA ASP A 146 11.37 -12.91 7.14
C ASP A 146 12.44 -13.07 8.23
N PHE A 147 13.02 -11.94 8.65
CA PHE A 147 14.11 -11.85 9.61
C PHE A 147 15.42 -12.58 9.20
N ARG A 148 15.54 -12.98 7.92
CA ARG A 148 16.74 -13.62 7.36
C ARG A 148 17.37 -12.75 6.30
N LYS A 149 18.68 -12.52 6.42
CA LYS A 149 19.45 -11.72 5.45
C LYS A 149 19.40 -12.36 4.06
N ILE A 150 19.11 -11.57 3.03
CA ILE A 150 19.29 -11.98 1.64
C ILE A 150 20.78 -11.88 1.32
N LYS A 151 21.41 -13.02 1.04
CA LYS A 151 22.85 -13.07 0.71
C LYS A 151 23.06 -12.71 -0.76
N LEU A 152 24.23 -12.16 -1.09
CA LEU A 152 24.56 -11.80 -2.47
C LEU A 152 24.48 -13.00 -3.42
N LYS A 153 25.03 -14.15 -3.02
CA LYS A 153 24.98 -15.41 -3.80
C LYS A 153 23.55 -15.85 -4.14
N GLU A 154 22.63 -15.73 -3.18
CA GLU A 154 21.21 -16.04 -3.38
C GLU A 154 20.58 -15.10 -4.40
N ARG A 155 20.90 -13.80 -4.31
CA ARG A 155 20.41 -12.79 -5.26
C ARG A 155 20.95 -13.00 -6.67
N GLU A 156 22.21 -13.37 -6.82
CA GLU A 156 22.82 -13.68 -8.13
C GLU A 156 22.16 -14.91 -8.75
N ALA A 157 21.99 -15.98 -7.98
CA ALA A 157 21.29 -17.19 -8.45
C ALA A 157 19.84 -16.90 -8.87
N ALA A 158 19.12 -16.09 -8.08
CA ALA A 158 17.77 -15.65 -8.42
C ALA A 158 17.74 -14.83 -9.72
N LYS A 159 18.70 -13.91 -9.92
CA LYS A 159 18.82 -13.14 -11.17
C LYS A 159 19.05 -14.05 -12.37
N GLU A 160 19.94 -15.03 -12.28
CA GLU A 160 20.19 -15.96 -13.38
C GLU A 160 18.96 -16.82 -13.69
N LEU A 161 18.27 -17.33 -12.65
CA LEU A 161 17.04 -18.08 -12.80
C LEU A 161 15.97 -17.27 -13.54
N PHE A 162 15.68 -16.04 -13.09
CA PHE A 162 14.59 -15.23 -13.64
C PHE A 162 14.93 -14.54 -14.96
N LYS A 163 16.21 -14.41 -15.33
CA LYS A 163 16.63 -13.95 -16.67
C LYS A 163 16.50 -15.03 -17.75
N SER A 164 16.58 -16.31 -17.37
CA SER A 164 16.44 -17.45 -18.29
C SER A 164 15.07 -17.48 -18.99
N LYS A 165 14.95 -18.22 -20.10
CA LYS A 165 13.67 -18.41 -20.80
C LYS A 165 12.58 -18.96 -19.86
N LYS A 166 12.95 -19.98 -19.06
CA LYS A 166 12.09 -20.56 -18.02
C LYS A 166 11.67 -19.53 -16.97
N GLY A 167 12.62 -18.70 -16.53
CA GLY A 167 12.37 -17.61 -15.57
C GLY A 167 11.36 -16.57 -16.07
N LYS A 168 11.40 -16.23 -17.36
CA LYS A 168 10.43 -15.32 -17.99
C LYS A 168 9.03 -15.94 -18.06
N GLU A 169 8.93 -17.24 -18.33
CA GLU A 169 7.65 -17.97 -18.30
C GLU A 169 7.08 -18.02 -16.88
N LEU A 170 7.90 -18.31 -15.88
CA LEU A 170 7.52 -18.27 -14.46
C LEU A 170 6.98 -16.89 -14.04
N GLN A 171 7.65 -15.80 -14.44
CA GLN A 171 7.18 -14.43 -14.16
C GLN A 171 5.79 -14.17 -14.76
N ARG A 172 5.55 -14.58 -16.01
CA ARG A 172 4.22 -14.44 -16.63
C ARG A 172 3.17 -15.25 -15.88
N GLU A 173 3.50 -16.46 -15.46
CA GLU A 173 2.58 -17.31 -14.69
C GLU A 173 2.26 -16.71 -13.32
N ILE A 174 3.26 -16.18 -12.61
CA ILE A 174 3.10 -15.48 -11.33
C ILE A 174 2.13 -14.30 -11.49
N MET A 175 2.36 -13.44 -12.48
CA MET A 175 1.48 -12.30 -12.74
C MET A 175 0.07 -12.71 -13.14
N ARG A 176 -0.06 -13.81 -13.92
CA ARG A 176 -1.36 -14.38 -14.28
C ARG A 176 -2.11 -14.90 -13.05
N LYS A 177 -1.43 -15.61 -12.14
CA LYS A 177 -2.02 -16.15 -10.91
C LYS A 177 -2.50 -15.04 -9.99
N ALA A 178 -1.69 -14.00 -9.78
CA ALA A 178 -2.09 -12.83 -9.00
C ALA A 178 -3.39 -12.21 -9.56
N LYS A 179 -3.46 -11.99 -10.88
CA LYS A 179 -4.67 -11.44 -11.54
C LYS A 179 -5.91 -12.33 -11.39
N LEU A 180 -5.75 -13.66 -11.36
CA LEU A 180 -6.85 -14.61 -11.17
C LEU A 180 -7.27 -14.74 -9.70
N ALA A 181 -6.31 -14.62 -8.78
CA ALA A 181 -6.54 -14.67 -7.33
C ALA A 181 -7.18 -13.39 -6.79
N MET A 182 -7.23 -12.31 -7.58
CA MET A 182 -7.95 -11.09 -7.22
C MET A 182 -9.45 -11.40 -7.05
N PRO A 183 -10.03 -11.26 -5.84
CA PRO A 183 -11.48 -11.28 -5.69
C PRO A 183 -12.11 -10.17 -6.56
N ALA A 184 -13.25 -10.47 -7.19
CA ALA A 184 -14.03 -9.51 -7.98
C ALA A 184 -14.58 -8.40 -7.07
N ALA A 185 -13.76 -7.42 -6.73
CA ALA A 185 -14.16 -6.19 -6.03
C ALA A 185 -13.13 -5.08 -6.32
N ASP A 186 -13.67 -3.96 -6.80
CA ASP A 186 -13.08 -2.68 -7.17
C ASP A 186 -11.93 -2.70 -8.19
N LYS A 187 -12.28 -3.03 -9.44
CA LYS A 187 -11.74 -2.19 -10.51
C LYS A 187 -12.37 -0.81 -10.32
N PRO A 188 -11.63 0.29 -10.13
CA PRO A 188 -12.22 1.61 -10.35
C PRO A 188 -12.80 1.56 -11.76
N THR A 189 -14.12 1.66 -11.87
CA THR A 189 -14.82 1.76 -13.13
C THR A 189 -14.29 3.02 -13.80
N VAL A 190 -13.39 2.82 -14.77
CA VAL A 190 -12.92 3.91 -15.62
C VAL A 190 -13.97 4.06 -16.70
N HIS A 191 -14.76 5.12 -16.60
CA HIS A 191 -15.71 5.49 -17.63
C HIS A 191 -15.25 6.78 -18.31
N ASN A 192 -15.57 6.91 -19.60
CA ASN A 192 -15.31 8.14 -20.34
C ASN A 192 -16.23 9.24 -19.80
N ALA A 193 -15.66 10.41 -19.55
CA ALA A 193 -16.40 11.55 -19.04
C ALA A 193 -17.52 11.94 -20.01
N THR A 194 -18.76 12.00 -19.53
CA THR A 194 -19.85 12.58 -20.31
C THR A 194 -19.70 14.11 -20.37
N PRO A 195 -20.34 14.80 -21.33
CA PRO A 195 -20.33 16.27 -21.36
C PRO A 195 -20.79 16.92 -20.05
N ALA A 196 -21.70 16.25 -19.31
CA ALA A 196 -22.15 16.69 -17.99
C ALA A 196 -21.05 16.57 -16.93
N ASP A 197 -20.28 15.48 -16.94
CA ASP A 197 -19.18 15.29 -15.99
C ASP A 197 -18.05 16.29 -16.23
N ILE A 198 -17.73 16.57 -17.49
CA ILE A 198 -16.74 17.59 -17.88
C ILE A 198 -17.12 18.97 -17.32
N GLN A 199 -18.40 19.32 -17.37
CA GLN A 199 -18.89 20.58 -16.82
C GLN A 199 -18.74 20.63 -15.29
N LYS A 200 -19.09 19.54 -14.61
CA LYS A 200 -18.93 19.44 -13.15
C LYS A 200 -17.46 19.45 -12.71
N ILE A 201 -16.55 18.82 -13.46
CA ILE A 201 -15.09 18.88 -13.20
C ILE A 201 -14.59 20.32 -13.33
N LYS A 202 -15.03 21.07 -14.34
CA LYS A 202 -14.68 22.49 -14.51
C LYS A 202 -15.19 23.36 -13.36
N GLU A 203 -16.38 23.08 -12.85
CA GLU A 203 -16.95 23.77 -11.69
C GLU A 203 -16.22 23.42 -10.39
N ALA A 204 -15.83 22.15 -10.22
CA ALA A 204 -15.02 21.70 -9.09
C ALA A 204 -13.64 22.35 -9.08
N ILE A 205 -12.97 22.49 -10.23
CA ILE A 205 -11.68 23.20 -10.35
C ILE A 205 -11.82 24.66 -9.88
N LYS A 206 -12.93 25.33 -10.23
CA LYS A 206 -13.17 26.71 -9.82
C LYS A 206 -13.43 26.86 -8.31
N ARG A 207 -13.92 25.83 -7.65
CA ARG A 207 -14.22 25.82 -6.20
C ARG A 207 -13.08 25.23 -5.36
N ALA A 208 -12.16 24.49 -5.96
CA ALA A 208 -11.06 23.84 -5.28
C ALA A 208 -10.15 24.89 -4.62
N THR A 209 -9.90 24.73 -3.33
CA THR A 209 -9.08 25.64 -2.51
C THR A 209 -7.63 25.18 -2.40
N ASN A 210 -7.30 23.97 -2.86
CA ASN A 210 -5.98 23.38 -2.75
C ASN A 210 -5.40 23.04 -4.14
N LEU A 211 -4.09 23.26 -4.28
CA LEU A 211 -3.37 23.10 -5.56
C LEU A 211 -3.35 21.64 -6.04
N HIS A 212 -3.28 20.68 -5.10
CA HIS A 212 -3.20 19.26 -5.43
C HIS A 212 -4.52 18.72 -6.03
N GLU A 213 -5.66 19.23 -5.56
CA GLU A 213 -6.99 18.94 -6.09
C GLU A 213 -7.18 19.58 -7.46
N VAL A 214 -6.72 20.81 -7.64
CA VAL A 214 -6.70 21.47 -8.95
C VAL A 214 -5.89 20.66 -9.96
N GLU A 215 -4.68 20.21 -9.60
CA GLU A 215 -3.85 19.37 -10.48
C GLU A 215 -4.51 18.03 -10.80
N ARG A 216 -5.11 17.37 -9.81
CA ARG A 216 -5.82 16.10 -10.00
C ARG A 216 -7.01 16.25 -10.94
N LEU A 217 -7.88 17.24 -10.71
CA LEU A 217 -9.06 17.51 -11.54
C LEU A 217 -8.67 17.93 -12.97
N THR A 218 -7.58 18.68 -13.11
CA THR A 218 -7.04 19.08 -14.42
C THR A 218 -6.54 17.86 -15.20
N ARG A 219 -5.85 16.91 -14.55
CA ARG A 219 -5.44 15.65 -15.19
C ARG A 219 -6.64 14.79 -15.62
N MET A 220 -7.71 14.76 -14.83
CA MET A 220 -8.95 14.07 -15.21
C MET A 220 -9.61 14.71 -16.43
N LEU A 221 -9.64 16.05 -16.49
CA LEU A 221 -10.17 16.78 -17.65
C LEU A 221 -9.33 16.55 -18.91
N GLN A 222 -8.00 16.51 -18.79
CA GLN A 222 -7.09 16.26 -19.91
C GLN A 222 -7.14 14.81 -20.43
N SER A 223 -7.31 13.84 -19.53
CA SER A 223 -7.38 12.42 -19.88
C SER A 223 -8.77 11.98 -20.36
N GLY A 224 -9.82 12.73 -20.01
CA GLY A 224 -11.21 12.39 -20.35
C GLY A 224 -11.73 11.13 -19.64
N GLN A 225 -11.01 10.63 -18.64
CA GLN A 225 -11.31 9.41 -17.91
C GLN A 225 -11.61 9.73 -16.44
N ILE A 226 -12.71 9.19 -15.91
CA ILE A 226 -13.13 9.35 -14.52
C ILE A 226 -12.94 8.01 -13.80
N THR A 227 -12.28 8.02 -12.64
CA THR A 227 -11.97 6.84 -11.85
C THR A 227 -12.83 6.79 -10.57
N GLY A 228 -13.69 5.76 -10.43
CA GLY A 228 -14.53 5.53 -9.25
C GLY A 228 -15.82 6.37 -9.19
N GLU A 229 -16.63 6.22 -8.14
CA GLU A 229 -17.79 7.08 -7.86
C GLU A 229 -17.31 8.48 -7.48
N PHE A 230 -17.09 9.32 -8.48
CA PHE A 230 -16.74 10.71 -8.29
C PHE A 230 -17.99 11.50 -7.86
N ASN A 231 -18.10 11.77 -6.56
CA ASN A 231 -19.24 12.51 -6.03
C ASN A 231 -19.05 14.01 -6.24
N PHE A 232 -19.84 14.59 -7.15
CA PHE A 232 -19.72 16.00 -7.56
C PHE A 232 -20.38 16.99 -6.60
N ASN A 233 -21.04 16.49 -5.56
CA ASN A 233 -21.63 17.34 -4.54
C ASN A 233 -20.58 17.54 -3.45
N GLY A 234 -20.02 18.75 -3.41
CA GLY A 234 -19.21 19.24 -2.30
C GLY A 234 -20.02 19.42 -1.02
N ASN A 235 -20.76 18.40 -0.59
CA ASN A 235 -21.30 18.26 0.74
C ASN A 235 -20.57 17.12 1.42
N MET A 236 -19.95 17.41 2.56
CA MET A 236 -19.65 16.40 3.55
C MET A 236 -20.97 15.71 3.93
N GLU A 237 -21.23 14.52 3.40
CA GLU A 237 -22.10 13.58 4.08
C GLU A 237 -21.23 12.79 5.05
N THR A 238 -21.32 13.19 6.31
CA THR A 238 -21.18 12.28 7.43
C THR A 238 -22.15 11.12 7.22
N ASP A 239 -21.61 9.91 7.03
CA ASP A 239 -22.02 8.71 7.77
C ASP A 239 -21.02 7.54 7.61
#